data_AF-A0A5K0ZYH3-F1
#
_entry.id   AF-A0A5K0ZYH3-F1
#
_cell.length_a   1.000
_cell.length_b   1.000
_cell.length_c   1.000
_cell.angle_alpha   90.00
_cell.angle_beta   90.00
_cell.angle_gamma   90.00
#
_symmetry.space_group_name_H-M   'P 1'
#
loop_
_entity.id
_entity.type
_entity.pdbx_description
1 polymer ?
#
loop_
_entity_poly.entity_id
_entity_poly.type
_entity_poly.pdbx_seq_one_letter_code
_entity_poly.pdbx_strand_id
1 'polypeptide(L)' 'NWRSVASQNLLWHNLFKKRWGKSSAEFYGPVGTKSWKDVYEVQDRCDRVG' A
#
# COMPACT_ATOMS: atom_id res chain seq x y z
N ASN A 1 -7.77 18.15 -8.59
CA ASN A 1 -8.65 16.97 -8.72
C ASN A 1 -8.15 15.86 -7.80
N TRP A 2 -8.80 15.66 -6.64
CA TRP A 2 -8.34 14.75 -5.57
C TRP A 2 -8.25 13.29 -5.97
N ARG A 3 -9.10 12.85 -6.91
CA ARG A 3 -9.13 11.46 -7.39
C ARG A 3 -7.81 11.04 -8.05
N SER A 4 -7.16 11.97 -8.77
CA SER A 4 -5.88 11.71 -9.42
C SER A 4 -4.77 11.51 -8.37
N VAL A 5 -4.72 12.37 -7.35
CA VAL A 5 -3.74 12.26 -6.26
C VAL A 5 -3.91 10.96 -5.49
N ALA A 6 -5.15 10.61 -5.15
CA ALA A 6 -5.48 9.36 -4.46
C ALA A 6 -5.22 8.08 -5.30
N SER A 7 -4.94 8.20 -6.60
CA SER A 7 -4.60 7.07 -7.47
C SER A 7 -3.09 6.92 -7.69
N GLN A 8 -2.26 7.82 -7.14
CA GLN A 8 -0.81 7.78 -7.34
C GLN A 8 -0.19 6.60 -6.59
N ASN A 9 0.48 5.71 -7.32
CA ASN A 9 1.12 4.54 -6.73
C ASN A 9 2.21 4.90 -5.68
N LEU A 10 2.96 5.97 -5.93
CA LEU A 10 3.99 6.46 -5.01
C LEU A 10 3.42 6.96 -3.68
N LEU A 11 2.23 7.55 -3.69
CA LEU A 11 1.54 7.97 -2.48
C LEU A 11 1.27 6.75 -1.59
N TRP A 12 0.66 5.70 -2.16
CA TRP A 12 0.34 4.48 -1.42
C TRP A 12 1.59 3.75 -0.94
N HIS A 13 2.68 3.71 -1.71
CA HIS A 13 3.97 3.19 -1.26
C HIS A 13 4.50 3.92 -0.03
N ASN A 14 4.44 5.26 -0.05
CA ASN A 14 4.91 6.08 1.07
C ASN A 14 4.02 5.92 2.30
N LEU A 15 2.70 5.83 2.11
CA LEU A 15 1.75 5.55 3.19
C LEU A 15 1.99 4.16 3.80
N PHE A 16 2.23 3.14 2.98
CA PHE A 16 2.52 1.80 3.45
C PHE A 16 3.78 1.76 4.32
N LYS A 17 4.90 2.32 3.82
CA LYS A 17 6.16 2.42 4.57
C LYS A 17 5.99 3.16 5.89
N LYS A 18 5.17 4.22 5.91
CA LYS A 18 4.92 5.01 7.12
C LYS A 18 4.18 4.20 8.20
N ARG A 19 3.28 3.30 7.79
CA ARG A 19 2.44 2.53 8.73
C ARG A 19 3.07 1.21 9.17
N TRP A 20 3.60 0.42 8.23
CA TRP A 20 4.14 -0.92 8.50
C TRP A 20 5.66 -1.01 8.44
N GLY A 21 6.34 0.08 8.08
CA GLY A 21 7.80 0.12 7.99
C GLY A 21 8.36 -0.29 6.62
N LYS A 22 9.66 0.00 6.43
CA LYS A 22 10.38 -0.25 5.18
C LYS A 22 10.55 -1.75 4.89
N SER A 23 10.91 -2.54 5.89
CA SER A 23 11.10 -4.00 5.72
C SER A 23 9.82 -4.70 5.28
N SER A 24 8.68 -4.30 5.85
CA SER A 24 7.36 -4.81 5.42
C SER A 24 7.07 -4.40 3.97
N ALA A 25 7.42 -3.18 3.56
CA ALA A 25 7.23 -2.73 2.18
C ALA A 25 8.09 -3.55 1.20
N GLU A 26 9.34 -3.87 1.56
CA GLU A 26 10.20 -4.72 0.74
C GLU A 26 9.63 -6.15 0.60
N PHE A 27 9.04 -6.68 1.66
CA PHE A 27 8.43 -8.02 1.65
C PHE A 27 7.10 -8.08 0.88
N TYR A 28 6.18 -7.14 1.12
CA TYR A 28 4.83 -7.12 0.55
C TYR A 28 4.73 -6.37 -0.78
N GLY A 29 5.86 -6.02 -1.39
CA GLY A 29 5.89 -5.25 -2.64
C GLY A 29 4.93 -5.81 -3.70
N PRO A 30 4.25 -4.94 -4.47
CA PRO A 30 3.28 -5.37 -5.46
C PRO A 30 3.92 -6.25 -6.55
N VAL A 31 3.24 -7.34 -6.91
CA VAL A 31 3.66 -8.29 -7.95
C VAL A 31 2.73 -8.19 -9.16
N GLY A 32 3.30 -8.21 -10.37
CA GLY A 32 2.55 -8.16 -11.62
C GLY A 32 1.88 -6.82 -11.86
N THR A 33 0.57 -6.81 -12.13
CA THR A 33 -0.22 -5.60 -12.40
C THR A 33 -0.77 -4.92 -11.14
N LYS A 34 -0.44 -5.44 -9.95
CA LYS A 34 -0.94 -4.88 -8.68
C LYS A 34 -0.28 -3.54 -8.37
N SER A 35 -1.02 -2.66 -7.71
CA SER A 35 -0.55 -1.38 -7.20
C SER A 35 -0.28 -1.44 -5.69
N TRP A 36 0.44 -0.46 -5.18
CA TRP A 36 0.62 -0.24 -3.75
C TRP A 36 -0.70 0.01 -3.02
N LYS A 37 -1.72 0.52 -3.72
CA LYS A 37 -3.05 0.66 -3.16
C LYS A 37 -3.66 -0.70 -2.84
N ASP A 38 -3.55 -1.66 -3.78
CA ASP A 38 -4.07 -3.01 -3.59
C ASP A 38 -3.38 -3.71 -2.40
N VAL A 39 -2.05 -3.57 -2.31
CA VAL A 39 -1.25 -4.10 -1.19
C VAL A 39 -1.68 -3.47 0.14
N TYR A 40 -1.84 -2.14 0.17
CA TYR A 40 -2.28 -1.40 1.36
C TYR A 40 -3.64 -1.90 1.84
N GLU A 41 -4.61 -2.04 0.94
CA GLU A 41 -5.96 -2.50 1.28
C GLU A 41 -5.98 -3.94 1.80
N VAL A 42 -5.15 -4.83 1.23
CA VAL A 42 -5.02 -6.21 1.72
C VAL A 42 -4.46 -6.23 3.14
N GLN A 43 -3.34 -5.54 3.39
CA GLN A 43 -2.71 -5.53 4.71
C GLN A 43 -3.60 -4.86 5.77
N ASP A 44 -4.26 -3.74 5.43
CA ASP A 44 -5.17 -3.05 6.34
C ASP A 44 -6.39 -3.92 6.71
N ARG A 45 -6.89 -4.75 5.79
CA ARG A 45 -7.94 -5.73 6.12
C ARG A 45 -7.42 -6.83 7.04
N CYS A 46 -6.22 -7.35 6.80
CA CYS A 46 -5.62 -8.36 7.67
C CYS A 46 -5.43 -7.84 9.10
N ASP A 47 -4.96 -6.60 9.27
CA ASP A 47 -4.76 -5.99 10.60
C ASP A 47 -6.06 -5.75 11.37
N ARG A 48 -7.18 -5.49 10.68
CA ARG A 48 -8.49 -5.20 11.32
C ARG A 48 -9.29 -6.43 11.68
N VAL A 49 -9.03 -7.56 11.03
CA VAL A 49 -9.78 -8.81 11.18
C VAL A 49 -8.92 -9.91 11.84
N GLY A 50 -7.64 -9.61 12.11
CA GLY A 50 -6.71 -10.49 12.82
C GLY A 50 -7.04 -10.70 14.28
#